data_AF-A0AA48I4W9-F1
#
_entry.id   AF-A0AA48I4W9-F1
#
_cell.length_a   1.000
_cell.length_b   1.000
_cell.length_c   1.000
_cell.angle_alpha   90.00
_cell.angle_beta   90.00
_cell.angle_gamma   90.00
#
_symmetry.space_group_name_H-M   'P 1'
#
loop_
_entity.id
_entity.type
_entity.pdbx_description
1 polymer ?
#
loop_
_entity_poly.entity_id
_entity_poly.type
_entity_poly.pdbx_seq_one_letter_code
_entity_poly.pdbx_strand_id
1 'polypeptide(L)'
;MIITGTDLRIMRLRAGKTTVQMAEFAGVKTRKTYENWEKNVGSPSMNQFLAMSMACGFKPAELIKMYIERDNSDSEIDLMSASESA
;
A
#
# COMPACT_ATOMS: atom_id res chain seq x y z
N MET A 1 -0.11 -7.63 -4.71
CA MET A 1 0.02 -6.89 -3.43
C MET A 1 -0.97 -5.74 -3.48
N ILE A 2 -1.72 -5.49 -2.40
CA ILE A 2 -2.83 -4.52 -2.38
C ILE A 2 -2.33 -3.05 -2.43
N ILE A 3 -1.03 -2.85 -2.29
CA ILE A 3 -0.36 -1.54 -2.26
C ILE A 3 0.33 -1.26 -3.59
N THR A 4 0.04 -0.09 -4.16
CA THR A 4 0.66 0.39 -5.39
C THR A 4 1.91 1.24 -5.10
N GLY A 5 2.73 1.44 -6.11
CA GLY A 5 3.84 2.38 -6.07
C GLY A 5 3.42 3.82 -5.77
N THR A 6 2.25 4.23 -6.26
CA THR A 6 1.66 5.54 -5.94
C THR A 6 1.37 5.67 -4.45
N ASP A 7 0.81 4.62 -3.83
CA ASP A 7 0.55 4.60 -2.39
C ASP A 7 1.84 4.75 -1.58
N LEU A 8 2.91 4.03 -1.97
CA LEU A 8 4.23 4.14 -1.34
C LEU A 8 4.81 5.56 -1.46
N ARG A 9 4.66 6.20 -2.63
CA ARG A 9 5.11 7.58 -2.85
C ARG A 9 4.34 8.57 -1.98
N ILE A 10 3.02 8.44 -1.89
CA ILE A 10 2.19 9.29 -1.04
C ILE A 10 2.58 9.12 0.44
N MET A 11 2.75 7.88 0.90
CA MET A 11 3.20 7.56 2.26
C MET A 11 4.53 8.26 2.58
N ARG A 12 5.53 8.13 1.70
CA ARG A 12 6.85 8.76 1.86
C ARG A 12 6.75 10.28 1.93
N LEU A 13 6.02 10.90 0.98
CA LEU A 13 5.89 12.35 0.90
C LEU A 13 5.16 12.93 2.11
N ARG A 14 4.08 12.28 2.57
CA ARG A 14 3.35 12.67 3.79
C ARG A 14 4.22 12.59 5.05
N ALA A 15 5.08 11.59 5.13
CA ALA A 15 6.03 11.42 6.22
C ALA A 15 7.29 12.29 6.10
N GLY A 16 7.43 13.08 5.02
CA GLY A 16 8.60 13.93 4.76
C GLY A 16 9.90 13.15 4.60
N LYS A 17 9.85 11.90 4.11
CA LYS A 17 11.02 11.02 4.00
C LYS A 17 11.64 11.05 2.60
N THR A 18 12.94 10.83 2.53
CA THR A 18 13.66 10.64 1.25
C THR A 18 13.56 9.19 0.77
N THR A 19 13.82 8.93 -0.52
CA THR A 19 13.83 7.56 -1.05
C THR A 19 14.96 6.71 -0.44
N VAL A 20 16.03 7.35 0.04
CA VAL A 20 17.13 6.69 0.77
C VAL A 20 16.65 6.20 2.13
N GLN A 21 15.99 7.06 2.91
CA GLN A 21 15.44 6.68 4.22
C GLN A 21 14.42 5.55 4.10
N MET A 22 13.57 5.59 3.08
CA MET A 22 12.60 4.51 2.85
C MET A 22 13.27 3.17 2.52
N ALA A 23 14.37 3.18 1.75
CA ALA A 23 15.14 1.98 1.48
C ALA A 23 15.79 1.41 2.76
N GLU A 24 16.30 2.28 3.63
CA GLU A 24 16.83 1.91 4.94
C GLU A 24 15.74 1.28 5.83
N PHE A 25 14.56 1.89 5.92
CA PHE A 25 13.43 1.34 6.69
C PHE A 25 12.94 0.00 6.14
N ALA A 26 12.98 -0.18 4.82
CA ALA A 26 12.63 -1.44 4.17
C ALA A 26 13.73 -2.51 4.28
N GLY A 27 14.89 -2.18 4.82
CA GLY A 27 16.04 -3.09 4.90
C GLY A 27 16.58 -3.52 3.53
N VAL A 28 16.41 -2.69 2.48
CA VAL A 28 16.94 -2.98 1.15
C VAL A 28 18.26 -2.28 0.90
N LYS A 29 19.15 -2.92 0.14
CA LYS A 29 20.53 -2.46 -0.05
C LYS A 29 20.66 -1.16 -0.84
N THR A 30 19.66 -0.78 -1.64
CA THR A 30 19.77 0.38 -2.54
C THR A 30 18.49 1.21 -2.56
N ARG A 31 18.63 2.54 -2.65
CA ARG A 31 17.50 3.45 -2.90
C ARG A 31 16.75 3.13 -4.20
N LYS A 32 17.46 2.59 -5.20
CA LYS A 32 16.90 2.22 -6.51
C LYS A 32 15.84 1.13 -6.38
N THR A 33 16.02 0.17 -5.46
CA THR A 33 15.01 -0.85 -5.18
C THR A 33 13.69 -0.22 -4.73
N TYR A 34 13.74 0.73 -3.81
CA TYR A 34 12.56 1.46 -3.35
C TYR A 34 11.95 2.34 -4.45
N GLU A 35 12.77 3.07 -5.21
CA GLU A 35 12.29 3.90 -6.33
C GLU A 35 11.61 3.09 -7.44
N ASN A 36 12.05 1.85 -7.66
CA ASN A 36 11.39 0.92 -8.56
C ASN A 36 9.99 0.55 -8.04
N TRP A 37 9.85 0.30 -6.74
CA TRP A 37 8.53 0.03 -6.15
C TRP A 37 7.57 1.22 -6.33
N GLU A 38 8.02 2.47 -6.15
CA GLU A 38 7.18 3.65 -6.43
C GLU A 38 6.70 3.72 -7.89
N LYS A 39 7.45 3.12 -8.82
CA LYS A 39 7.12 3.03 -10.25
C LYS A 39 6.34 1.76 -10.61
N ASN A 40 5.86 1.01 -9.60
CA ASN A 40 5.22 -0.30 -9.76
C ASN A 40 6.15 -1.38 -10.39
N VAL A 41 7.46 -1.19 -10.33
CA VAL A 41 8.45 -2.18 -10.77
C VAL A 41 8.84 -3.04 -9.57
N GLY A 42 8.22 -4.22 -9.47
CA GLY A 42 8.29 -5.07 -8.29
C GLY A 42 7.43 -4.54 -7.14
N SER A 43 7.52 -5.18 -5.98
CA SER A 43 6.79 -4.77 -4.79
C SER A 43 7.56 -5.14 -3.52
N PRO A 44 7.36 -4.42 -2.40
CA PRO A 44 7.89 -4.84 -1.10
C PRO A 44 7.23 -6.14 -0.65
N SER A 45 7.86 -6.86 0.27
CA SER A 45 7.16 -7.88 1.06
C SER A 45 6.26 -7.23 2.13
N MET A 46 5.35 -8.01 2.74
CA MET A 46 4.52 -7.50 3.83
C MET A 46 5.39 -6.95 4.98
N ASN A 47 6.44 -7.67 5.39
CA ASN A 47 7.33 -7.21 6.47
C ASN A 47 8.03 -5.88 6.13
N GLN A 48 8.45 -5.70 4.88
CA GLN A 48 9.06 -4.44 4.42
C GLN A 48 8.04 -3.30 4.44
N PHE A 49 6.80 -3.58 4.03
CA PHE A 49 5.72 -2.61 4.11
C PHE A 49 5.40 -2.22 5.56
N LEU A 50 5.31 -3.20 6.48
CA LEU A 50 5.08 -2.94 7.90
C LEU A 50 6.20 -2.06 8.49
N ALA A 51 7.47 -2.39 8.21
CA ALA A 51 8.61 -1.64 8.69
C ALA A 51 8.61 -0.19 8.19
N MET A 52 8.39 0.02 6.89
CA MET A 52 8.26 1.37 6.30
C MET A 52 7.09 2.14 6.91
N SER A 53 5.93 1.51 7.06
CA SER A 53 4.73 2.17 7.61
C SER A 53 4.95 2.67 9.03
N MET A 54 5.52 1.81 9.89
CA MET A 54 5.85 2.17 11.27
C MET A 54 6.90 3.29 11.34
N ALA A 55 7.97 3.19 10.53
CA ALA A 55 9.01 4.21 10.48
C ALA A 55 8.52 5.58 9.94
N CYS A 56 7.47 5.55 9.12
CA CYS A 56 6.77 6.73 8.64
C CYS A 56 5.70 7.26 9.62
N GLY A 57 5.49 6.62 10.76
CA GLY A 57 4.51 7.04 11.77
C GLY A 57 3.07 6.62 11.47
N PHE A 58 2.85 5.73 10.51
CA PHE A 58 1.52 5.18 10.21
C PHE A 58 1.26 3.90 11.01
N LYS A 59 0.00 3.66 11.36
CA LYS A 59 -0.46 2.39 11.94
C LYS A 59 -0.70 1.40 10.80
N PRO A 60 0.08 0.30 10.69
CA PRO A 60 -0.03 -0.59 9.54
C PRO A 60 -1.40 -1.27 9.41
N ALA A 61 -2.07 -1.57 10.53
CA ALA A 61 -3.41 -2.17 10.54
C ALA A 61 -4.46 -1.28 9.84
N GLU A 62 -4.41 0.04 10.09
CA GLU A 62 -5.33 1.00 9.45
C GLU A 62 -5.06 1.07 7.94
N LEU A 63 -3.79 1.09 7.53
CA LEU A 63 -3.43 1.09 6.12
C LEU A 63 -3.91 -0.19 5.42
N ILE A 64 -3.66 -1.36 6.00
CA ILE A 64 -4.12 -2.65 5.45
C ILE A 64 -5.63 -2.66 5.29
N LYS A 65 -6.38 -2.21 6.30
CA LYS A 65 -7.84 -2.10 6.23
C LYS A 65 -8.28 -1.21 5.06
N MET A 66 -7.74 0.00 4.95
CA MET A 66 -8.05 0.92 3.85
C MET A 66 -7.74 0.32 2.47
N TYR A 67 -6.66 -0.44 2.34
CA TYR A 67 -6.30 -1.08 1.08
C TYR A 67 -7.25 -2.24 0.72
N ILE A 68 -7.69 -3.04 1.69
CA ILE A 68 -8.68 -4.10 1.48
C ILE A 68 -10.04 -3.50 1.07
N GLU A 69 -10.46 -2.41 1.74
CA GLU A 69 -11.70 -1.72 1.41
C GLU A 69 -11.68 -1.09 0.02
N ARG A 70 -10.52 -0.64 -0.46
CA ARG A 70 -10.34 -0.14 -1.84
C ARG A 70 -10.57 -1.21 -2.90
N ASP A 71 -10.19 -2.46 -2.63
CA ASP A 71 -10.35 -3.59 -3.55
C ASP A 71 -11.81 -4.07 -3.61
N ASN A 72 -12.55 -3.92 -2.50
CA ASN A 72 -13.96 -4.28 -2.40
C ASN A 72 -14.91 -3.30 -3.11
N SER A 73 -14.45 -2.25 -3.77
CA SER A 73 -15.35 -1.37 -4.56
C SER A 73 -15.88 -2.03 -5.84
N ASP A 74 -15.32 -3.18 -6.22
CA ASP A 74 -15.86 -4.08 -7.25
C ASP A 74 -16.82 -5.14 -6.64
N SER A 75 -17.34 -4.92 -5.42
CA SER A 75 -18.36 -5.81 -4.86
C SER A 75 -19.50 -5.95 -5.86
N GLU A 76 -19.66 -7.17 -6.38
CA GLU A 76 -20.69 -7.52 -7.35
C GLU A 76 -22.03 -6.92 -6.91
N ILE A 77 -22.74 -6.30 -7.86
CA ILE A 77 -24.12 -5.87 -7.64
C ILE A 77 -24.87 -7.10 -7.13
N ASP A 78 -25.41 -7.03 -5.92
CA ASP A 78 -26.26 -8.08 -5.38
C ASP A 78 -27.59 -8.12 -6.16
N LEU A 79 -27.57 -8.83 -7.29
CA LEU A 79 -28.73 -9.05 -8.14
C LEU A 79 -29.80 -9.93 -7.46
N MET A 80 -29.47 -10.64 -6.37
CA MET A 80 -30.44 -11.43 -5.62
C MET A 80 -31.38 -10.53 -4.81
N SER A 81 -30.87 -9.39 -4.30
CA SER A 81 -31.71 -8.35 -3.70
C SER A 81 -32.58 -7.60 -4.72
N ALA A 82 -32.23 -7.67 -6.02
CA ALA A 82 -32.95 -7.03 -7.11
C ALA A 82 -34.06 -7.92 -7.73
N SER A 83 -34.18 -9.18 -7.31
CA SER A 83 -35.25 -10.09 -7.74
C SER A 83 -36.20 -10.46 -6.60
N GLU A 84 -36.89 -9.48 -6.05
CA GLU A 84 -38.20 -9.71 -5.44
C GLU A 84 -39.22 -8.79 -6.12
N SER A 85 -39.93 -9.33 -7.12
CA SER A 85 -41.31 -8.95 -7.46
C SER A 85 -41.88 -9.89 -8.54
N ALA A 86 -42.98 -10.54 -8.14
CA ALA A 86 -43.97 -11.33 -8.90
C ALA A 86 -43.65 -12.81 -9.19
#